data_AF-A0A9P8N6F6-F1
#
_entry.id   AF-A0A9P8N6F6-F1
#
_cell.length_a   1.000
_cell.length_b   1.000
_cell.length_c   1.000
_cell.angle_alpha   90.00
_cell.angle_beta   90.00
_cell.angle_gamma   90.00
#
_symmetry.space_group_name_H-M   'P 1'
#
loop_
_entity.id
_entity.type
_entity.pdbx_description
1 polymer ?
#
loop_
_entity_poly.entity_id
_entity_poly.type
_entity_poly.pdbx_seq_one_letter_code
_entity_poly.pdbx_strand_id
1 'polypeptide(L)'
;MSGFGVFIAPATGILLADYHAVRKYKLKLKDLYVGDASSIYWFNHGCNWRAFAAFVAGVWPLLPGLVGTVNADASASFAGWIRLYNLTFLVGLFISFAVFWLLNLVFPVPGLGEEGPFQANGSRYEVADPESPVEVENKHL
;
A
#
# COMPACT_ATOMS: atom_id res chain seq x y z
N MET A 1 -24.30 -7.04 2.95
CA MET A 1 -22.86 -6.76 2.74
C MET A 1 -22.10 -8.05 2.99
N SER A 2 -21.31 -8.52 2.00
CA SER A 2 -20.46 -9.70 2.16
C SER A 2 -19.32 -9.41 3.15
N GLY A 3 -19.01 -10.34 4.06
CA GLY A 3 -17.96 -10.18 5.08
C GLY A 3 -16.55 -9.97 4.52
N PHE A 4 -16.34 -10.26 3.23
CA PHE A 4 -15.07 -10.01 2.53
C PHE A 4 -14.61 -8.54 2.58
N GLY A 5 -15.56 -7.59 2.63
CA GLY A 5 -15.26 -6.16 2.70
C GLY A 5 -14.46 -5.75 3.95
N VAL A 6 -14.53 -6.55 5.02
CA VAL A 6 -13.80 -6.31 6.27
C VAL A 6 -12.29 -6.42 6.08
N PHE A 7 -11.83 -7.25 5.16
CA PHE A 7 -10.41 -7.44 4.89
C PHE A 7 -9.91 -6.55 3.76
N ILE A 8 -10.74 -6.36 2.73
CA ILE A 8 -10.35 -5.55 1.57
C ILE A 8 -10.23 -4.07 1.92
N ALA A 9 -11.15 -3.52 2.72
CA ALA A 9 -11.11 -2.10 3.03
C ALA A 9 -9.83 -1.67 3.78
N PRO A 10 -9.38 -2.38 4.84
CA PRO A 10 -8.08 -2.15 5.47
C PRO A 10 -6.90 -2.30 4.52
N ALA A 11 -6.88 -3.35 3.69
CA ALA A 11 -5.80 -3.57 2.73
C ALA A 11 -5.70 -2.41 1.72
N THR A 12 -6.84 -1.94 1.19
CA THR A 12 -6.91 -0.77 0.32
C THR A 12 -6.41 0.49 1.02
N GLY A 13 -6.77 0.70 2.29
CA GLY A 13 -6.28 1.83 3.08
C GLY A 13 -4.76 1.86 3.23
N ILE A 14 -4.14 0.71 3.46
CA ILE A 14 -2.67 0.59 3.54
C ILE A 14 -2.02 0.90 2.19
N LEU A 15 -2.54 0.35 1.09
CA LEU A 15 -2.01 0.60 -0.25
C LEU A 15 -2.10 2.09 -0.62
N LEU A 16 -3.24 2.74 -0.30
CA LEU A 16 -3.41 4.17 -0.51
C LEU A 16 -2.43 4.99 0.32
N ALA A 17 -2.23 4.64 1.60
CA ALA A 17 -1.28 5.33 2.46
C ALA A 17 0.17 5.15 1.97
N ASP A 18 0.55 3.93 1.59
CA ASP A 18 1.90 3.66 1.10
C ASP A 18 2.20 4.48 -0.17
N TYR A 19 1.29 4.46 -1.14
CA TYR A 19 1.51 5.14 -2.42
C TYR A 19 1.41 6.66 -2.33
N HIS A 20 0.32 7.18 -1.76
CA HIS A 20 0.04 8.62 -1.77
C HIS A 20 0.78 9.38 -0.68
N ALA A 21 0.84 8.83 0.52
CA ALA A 21 1.33 9.56 1.68
C ALA A 21 2.81 9.33 1.96
N VAL A 22 3.19 8.06 2.04
CA VAL A 22 4.53 7.64 2.44
C VAL A 22 5.49 7.86 1.28
N ARG A 23 5.17 7.30 0.11
CA ARG A 23 6.04 7.33 -1.06
C ARG A 23 5.80 8.50 -2.01
N LYS A 24 4.72 9.25 -1.80
CA LYS A 24 4.38 10.45 -2.59
C LYS A 24 4.46 10.20 -4.10
N TYR A 25 3.83 9.12 -4.58
CA TYR A 25 3.81 8.72 -5.99
C TYR A 25 5.15 8.25 -6.58
N LYS A 26 6.18 8.02 -5.74
CA LYS A 26 7.52 7.62 -6.18
C LYS A 26 7.78 6.15 -5.87
N LEU A 27 7.86 5.31 -6.91
CA LEU A 27 8.12 3.87 -6.78
C LEU A 27 9.39 3.47 -7.54
N LYS A 28 10.31 2.81 -6.84
CA LYS A 28 11.47 2.17 -7.46
C LYS A 28 11.07 0.83 -8.05
N LEU A 29 10.74 0.80 -9.35
CA LEU A 29 10.20 -0.40 -10.00
C LEU A 29 11.17 -1.58 -9.99
N LYS A 30 12.49 -1.33 -10.12
CA LYS A 30 13.50 -2.40 -10.14
C LYS A 30 13.44 -3.26 -8.88
N ASP A 31 13.43 -2.61 -7.73
CA ASP A 31 13.46 -3.28 -6.42
C ASP A 31 12.15 -4.03 -6.15
N LEU A 32 11.04 -3.70 -6.84
CA LEU A 32 9.77 -4.41 -6.72
C LEU A 32 9.84 -5.84 -7.28
N TYR A 33 10.78 -6.10 -8.19
CA TYR A 33 11.02 -7.43 -8.78
C TYR A 33 12.20 -8.17 -8.13
N VAL A 34 12.81 -7.60 -7.08
CA VAL A 34 13.95 -8.20 -6.37
C VAL A 34 13.48 -8.76 -5.03
N GLY A 35 13.62 -10.08 -4.87
CA GLY A 35 13.16 -10.85 -3.71
C GLY A 35 14.27 -11.19 -2.72
N ASP A 36 15.23 -10.28 -2.53
CA ASP A 36 16.34 -10.45 -1.59
C ASP A 36 16.64 -9.15 -0.83
N ALA A 37 17.62 -9.20 0.08
CA ALA A 37 17.97 -8.09 0.97
C ALA A 37 18.52 -6.84 0.26
N SER A 38 18.82 -6.91 -1.05
CA SER A 38 19.19 -5.73 -1.84
C SER A 38 17.99 -4.85 -2.22
N SER A 39 16.76 -5.36 -2.10
CA SER A 39 15.53 -4.59 -2.36
C SER A 39 15.15 -3.69 -1.18
N ILE A 40 14.78 -2.44 -1.47
CA ILE A 40 14.16 -1.54 -0.46
C ILE A 40 12.81 -2.06 0.06
N TYR A 41 12.18 -3.02 -0.64
CA TYR A 41 10.92 -3.64 -0.24
C TYR A 41 11.11 -4.98 0.48
N TRP A 42 12.35 -5.39 0.78
CA TRP A 42 12.60 -6.62 1.54
C TRP A 42 12.24 -6.45 3.02
N PHE A 43 12.31 -5.25 3.60
CA PHE A 43 12.02 -5.01 5.02
C PHE A 43 12.70 -6.04 5.96
N ASN A 44 11.95 -6.64 6.89
CA ASN A 44 12.46 -7.72 7.75
C ASN A 44 12.13 -9.08 7.11
N HIS A 45 13.05 -9.60 6.28
CA HIS A 45 12.93 -10.92 5.63
C HIS A 45 11.68 -11.07 4.73
N GLY A 46 11.32 -10.02 4.00
CA GLY A 46 10.16 -9.93 3.13
C GLY A 46 8.91 -9.38 3.81
N CYS A 47 8.94 -9.09 5.12
CA CYS A 47 7.75 -8.68 5.88
C CYS A 47 7.81 -7.24 6.41
N ASN A 48 6.77 -6.47 6.08
CA ASN A 48 6.53 -5.15 6.63
C ASN A 48 5.59 -5.24 7.84
N TRP A 49 6.17 -5.23 9.05
CA TRP A 49 5.42 -5.28 10.31
C TRP A 49 4.45 -4.10 10.49
N ARG A 50 4.75 -2.93 9.88
CA ARG A 50 3.92 -1.72 9.98
C ARG A 50 2.62 -1.91 9.23
N ALA A 51 2.69 -2.55 8.05
CA ALA A 51 1.52 -2.91 7.27
C ALA A 51 0.64 -3.92 8.03
N PHE A 52 1.25 -4.92 8.67
CA PHE A 52 0.51 -5.88 9.49
C PHE A 52 -0.19 -5.21 10.68
N ALA A 53 0.51 -4.36 11.43
CA ALA A 53 -0.08 -3.63 12.55
C ALA A 53 -1.25 -2.72 12.12
N ALA A 54 -1.09 -1.99 11.00
CA ALA A 54 -2.14 -1.17 10.44
C ALA A 54 -3.36 -1.98 9.98
N PHE A 55 -3.13 -3.15 9.37
CA PHE A 55 -4.18 -4.05 8.92
C PHE A 55 -5.02 -4.55 10.09
N VAL A 56 -4.36 -5.06 11.14
CA VAL A 56 -5.04 -5.54 12.35
C VAL A 56 -5.83 -4.41 13.02
N ALA A 57 -5.27 -3.19 13.09
CA ALA A 57 -5.97 -2.04 13.66
C ALA A 57 -7.24 -1.67 12.89
N GLY A 58 -7.24 -1.77 11.56
CA GLY A 58 -8.43 -1.51 10.74
C GLY A 58 -9.47 -2.62 10.77
N VAL A 59 -9.04 -3.88 10.82
CA VAL A 59 -9.94 -5.05 10.87
C VAL A 59 -10.60 -5.19 12.24
N TRP A 60 -9.86 -4.95 13.32
CA TRP A 60 -10.32 -5.15 14.70
C TRP A 60 -11.72 -4.57 15.02
N PRO A 61 -12.02 -3.28 14.75
CA PRO A 61 -13.33 -2.71 15.08
C PRO A 61 -14.48 -3.24 14.19
N LEU A 62 -14.16 -3.90 13.07
CA LEU A 62 -15.15 -4.41 12.12
C LEU A 62 -15.58 -5.84 12.45
N LEU A 63 -14.75 -6.61 13.15
CA LEU A 63 -15.02 -8.01 13.49
C LEU A 63 -16.25 -8.18 14.40
N PRO A 64 -16.45 -7.41 15.49
CA PRO A 64 -17.65 -7.56 16.32
C PRO A 64 -18.94 -7.25 15.54
N GLY A 65 -18.89 -6.31 14.61
CA GLY A 65 -20.01 -5.97 13.75
C GLY A 65 -20.33 -7.08 12.75
N LEU A 66 -19.30 -7.68 12.14
CA LEU A 66 -19.46 -8.86 11.29
C LEU A 66 -20.13 -10.01 12.06
N VAL A 67 -19.64 -10.33 13.26
CA VAL A 67 -20.21 -11.38 14.12
C VAL A 67 -21.68 -11.10 14.46
N GLY A 68 -22.01 -9.87 14.85
CA GLY A 68 -23.40 -9.47 15.14
C GLY A 68 -24.31 -9.62 13.92
N THR A 69 -23.84 -9.22 12.72
CA THR A 69 -24.63 -9.37 11.49
C THR A 69 -24.84 -10.82 11.05
N VAL A 70 -23.84 -11.69 11.21
CA VAL A 70 -23.93 -13.11 10.80
C VAL A 70 -24.83 -13.90 11.74
N ASN A 71 -24.77 -13.61 13.05
CA ASN A 71 -25.62 -14.29 14.04
C ASN A 71 -27.05 -13.72 14.14
N ALA A 72 -27.37 -12.68 13.36
CA ALA A 72 -28.61 -11.92 13.48
C ALA A 72 -28.88 -11.43 14.93
N ASP A 73 -27.82 -11.17 15.69
CA ASP A 73 -27.90 -10.70 17.07
C ASP A 73 -28.05 -9.18 17.08
N ALA A 74 -29.29 -8.73 17.29
CA ALA A 74 -29.66 -7.32 17.36
C ALA A 74 -29.66 -6.77 18.80
N SER A 75 -28.99 -7.42 19.75
CA SER A 75 -28.90 -6.90 21.12
C SER A 75 -28.27 -5.50 21.16
N ALA A 76 -28.64 -4.71 22.16
CA ALA A 76 -28.16 -3.34 22.33
C ALA A 76 -26.63 -3.24 22.35
N SER A 77 -25.96 -4.30 22.80
CA SER A 77 -24.50 -4.45 22.83
C SER A 77 -23.86 -4.49 21.43
N PHE A 78 -24.52 -5.07 20.42
CA PHE A 78 -24.00 -5.17 19.04
C PHE A 78 -24.48 -4.04 18.11
N ALA A 79 -25.51 -3.30 18.50
CA ALA A 79 -26.10 -2.25 17.66
C ALA A 79 -25.07 -1.21 17.17
N GLY A 80 -24.12 -0.80 18.03
CA GLY A 80 -23.04 0.11 17.65
C GLY A 80 -22.05 -0.51 16.65
N TRP A 81 -21.64 -1.74 16.89
CA TRP A 81 -20.71 -2.48 16.03
C TRP A 81 -21.29 -2.78 14.65
N ILE A 82 -22.57 -3.13 14.58
CA ILE A 82 -23.27 -3.36 13.31
C ILE A 82 -23.33 -2.07 12.48
N ARG A 83 -23.54 -0.90 13.11
CA ARG A 83 -23.49 0.39 12.42
C ARG A 83 -22.10 0.70 11.86
N LEU A 84 -21.04 0.40 12.59
CA LEU A 84 -19.66 0.51 12.08
C LEU A 84 -19.41 -0.45 10.91
N TYR A 85 -19.90 -1.68 10.99
CA TYR A 85 -19.79 -2.67 9.92
C TYR A 85 -20.56 -2.26 8.66
N ASN A 86 -21.69 -1.56 8.78
CA ASN A 86 -22.38 -0.99 7.61
C ASN A 86 -21.51 0.05 6.88
N LEU A 87 -20.57 0.68 7.58
CA LEU A 87 -19.58 1.61 7.06
C LEU A 87 -18.19 0.95 6.90
N THR A 88 -18.13 -0.38 6.78
CA THR A 88 -16.87 -1.16 6.81
C THR A 88 -15.82 -0.62 5.85
N PHE A 89 -16.24 -0.15 4.67
CA PHE A 89 -15.31 0.35 3.68
C PHE A 89 -14.61 1.63 4.14
N LEU A 90 -15.37 2.61 4.60
CA LEU A 90 -14.82 3.90 5.06
C LEU A 90 -14.01 3.72 6.34
N VAL A 91 -14.58 3.02 7.33
CA VAL A 91 -13.92 2.82 8.64
C VAL A 91 -12.63 2.03 8.49
N GLY A 92 -12.66 0.90 7.77
CA GLY A 92 -11.47 0.08 7.53
C GLY A 92 -10.38 0.82 6.76
N LEU A 93 -10.77 1.56 5.72
CA LEU A 93 -9.86 2.35 4.90
C LEU A 93 -9.18 3.46 5.73
N PHE A 94 -9.96 4.31 6.41
CA PHE A 94 -9.40 5.46 7.13
C PHE A 94 -8.54 5.06 8.33
N ILE A 95 -8.97 4.05 9.12
CA ILE A 95 -8.18 3.58 10.27
C ILE A 95 -6.84 3.02 9.79
N SER A 96 -6.86 2.12 8.80
CA SER A 96 -5.62 1.50 8.31
C SER A 96 -4.71 2.50 7.62
N PHE A 97 -5.28 3.45 6.88
CA PHE A 97 -4.55 4.54 6.25
C PHE A 97 -3.84 5.40 7.31
N ALA A 98 -4.57 5.86 8.33
CA ALA A 98 -4.02 6.71 9.38
C ALA A 98 -2.96 5.98 10.20
N VAL A 99 -3.23 4.73 10.62
CA VAL A 99 -2.26 3.94 11.41
C VAL A 99 -1.00 3.66 10.60
N PHE A 100 -1.13 3.24 9.34
CA PHE A 100 0.04 3.00 8.49
C PHE A 100 0.83 4.30 8.25
N TRP A 101 0.15 5.41 7.96
CA TRP A 101 0.80 6.72 7.84
C TRP A 101 1.59 7.05 9.11
N LEU A 102 0.94 7.02 10.28
CA LEU A 102 1.57 7.38 11.56
C LEU A 102 2.76 6.48 11.88
N LEU A 103 2.64 5.17 11.66
CA LEU A 103 3.74 4.23 11.86
C LEU A 103 4.93 4.53 10.95
N ASN A 104 4.69 4.92 9.70
CA ASN A 104 5.77 5.30 8.78
C ASN A 104 6.34 6.70 9.04
N LEU A 105 5.62 7.58 9.75
CA LEU A 105 6.19 8.83 10.25
C LEU A 105 7.15 8.58 11.42
N VAL A 106 6.75 7.73 12.38
CA VAL A 106 7.57 7.42 13.56
C VAL A 106 8.75 6.51 13.19
N PHE A 107 8.50 5.55 12.30
CA PHE A 107 9.48 4.59 11.81
C PHE A 107 9.58 4.68 10.28
N PRO A 108 10.42 5.57 9.73
CA PRO A 108 10.52 5.76 8.29
C PRO A 108 10.95 4.47 7.57
N VAL A 109 10.52 4.33 6.32
CA VAL A 109 10.90 3.25 5.41
C VAL A 109 12.23 3.62 4.73
N PRO A 110 13.18 2.69 4.57
CA PRO A 110 14.37 2.93 3.77
C PRO A 110 14.03 3.17 2.29
N GLY A 111 14.85 3.98 1.60
CA GLY A 111 14.71 4.21 0.14
C GLY A 111 13.55 5.12 -0.27
N LEU A 112 13.03 5.97 0.64
CA LEU A 112 12.00 6.96 0.30
C LEU A 112 12.55 8.01 -0.68
N GLY A 113 11.84 8.18 -1.81
CA GLY A 113 12.20 9.16 -2.84
C GLY A 113 13.24 8.68 -3.85
N GLU A 114 13.75 7.45 -3.71
CA GLU A 114 14.58 6.83 -4.74
C GLU A 114 13.69 6.39 -5.92
N GLU A 115 13.94 6.97 -7.09
CA GLU A 115 13.38 6.53 -8.36
C GLU A 115 14.53 6.03 -9.23
N GLY A 116 14.41 4.80 -9.73
CA GLY A 116 15.34 4.27 -10.71
C GLY A 116 14.77 4.43 -12.12
N PRO A 117 15.61 4.69 -13.15
CA PRO A 117 15.13 4.71 -14.53
C PRO A 117 14.48 3.37 -14.87
N PHE A 118 13.32 3.42 -15.51
CA PHE A 118 12.64 2.22 -16.02
C PHE A 118 13.51 1.58 -17.11
N GLN A 119 13.91 0.33 -16.92
CA GLN A 119 14.71 -0.43 -17.88
C GLN A 119 13.88 -1.59 -18.39
N ALA A 120 13.21 -1.39 -19.53
CA ALA A 120 12.30 -2.38 -20.11
C ALA A 120 13.01 -3.63 -20.65
N ASN A 121 14.30 -3.53 -21.02
CA ASN A 121 15.01 -4.62 -21.69
C ASN A 121 16.55 -4.41 -21.76
N GLY A 122 17.20 -4.07 -20.64
CA GLY A 122 18.66 -3.82 -20.61
C GLY A 122 19.16 -2.59 -21.39
N SER A 123 18.29 -1.93 -22.16
CA SER A 123 18.57 -0.66 -22.83
C SER A 123 18.39 0.49 -21.82
N ARG A 124 19.44 1.29 -21.64
CA ARG A 124 19.38 2.57 -20.91
C ARG A 124 18.61 3.55 -21.81
N TYR A 125 17.38 3.88 -21.45
CA TYR A 125 16.78 5.11 -21.97
C TYR A 125 17.48 6.25 -21.25
N GLU A 126 18.51 6.82 -21.87
CA GLU A 126 18.97 8.15 -21.50
C GLU A 126 17.79 9.07 -21.71
N VAL A 127 17.39 9.77 -20.63
CA VAL A 127 16.45 10.87 -20.74
C VAL A 127 17.11 11.84 -21.71
N ALA A 128 16.64 11.87 -22.95
CA ALA A 128 17.17 12.76 -23.96
C ALA A 128 17.06 14.17 -23.39
N ASP A 129 18.22 14.81 -23.20
CA ASP A 129 18.30 16.23 -22.93
C ASP A 129 17.50 16.91 -24.05
N PRO A 130 16.46 17.69 -23.75
CA PRO A 130 15.61 18.30 -24.78
C PRO A 130 16.40 19.20 -25.76
N GLU A 131 17.66 19.53 -25.47
CA GLU A 131 18.57 20.29 -26.33
C GLU A 131 19.64 19.46 -27.06
N SER A 132 19.72 18.13 -26.86
CA SER A 132 20.72 17.32 -27.55
C SER A 132 20.32 17.03 -29.01
N PRO A 133 21.14 17.40 -30.02
CA PRO A 133 20.80 17.14 -31.43
C PRO A 133 20.77 15.63 -31.68
N VAL A 134 19.66 15.16 -32.24
CA VAL A 134 19.46 13.75 -32.62
C VAL A 134 20.40 13.41 -33.78
N GLU A 135 21.56 12.88 -33.47
CA GLU A 135 22.51 12.39 -34.47
C GLU A 135 22.09 10.96 -34.88
N VAL A 136 21.38 10.87 -36.00
CA VAL A 136 20.96 9.58 -36.58
C VAL A 136 22.16 8.97 -37.31
N GLU A 137 22.94 8.15 -36.60
CA GLU A 137 23.99 7.36 -37.23
C GLU A 137 23.36 6.25 -38.10
N ASN A 138 23.24 6.53 -39.39
CA ASN A 138 22.84 5.56 -40.40
C ASN A 138 23.97 4.56 -40.63
N LYS A 139 23.85 3.36 -40.04
CA LYS A 139 24.66 2.22 -40.49
C LYS A 139 24.13 1.71 -41.82
N HIS A 140 24.66 2.30 -42.90
CA HIS A 140 24.67 1.68 -44.22
C HIS A 140 25.92 0.83 -44.39
N LEU A 141 25.70 -0.33 -45.01
CA LEU A 141 26.62 -1.34 -45.55
C LEU A 141 26.96 -2.52 -44.62
#